data_AF-A0A929U8M9-F1
#
_entry.id   AF-A0A929U8M9-F1
#
_cell.length_a   1.000
_cell.length_b   1.000
_cell.length_c   1.000
_cell.angle_alpha   90.00
_cell.angle_beta   90.00
_cell.angle_gamma   90.00
#
_symmetry.space_group_name_H-M   'P 1'
#
loop_
_entity.id
_entity.type
_entity.pdbx_description
1 polymer ?
#
loop_
_entity_poly.entity_id
_entity_poly.type
_entity_poly.pdbx_seq_one_letter_code
_entity_poly.pdbx_strand_id
1 'polypeptide(L)'
;MCKNMAKVRGELACEMYDAIARLQGARVPAAKPADIPDYGEVAKSVNGVLVQSPEGKLLGDSVSRLVKQVGADTMLKNARRDHAEFAWIPSGARVPSV
;
A
#
# COMPACT_ATOMS: atom_id res chain seq x y z
N MET A 1 -2.64 -13.75 10.18
CA MET A 1 -1.80 -12.60 10.57
C MET A 1 -1.67 -11.55 9.46
N CYS A 2 -1.10 -11.89 8.29
CA CYS A 2 -0.91 -10.94 7.17
C CYS A 2 -2.21 -10.22 6.69
N LYS A 3 -3.33 -10.94 6.56
CA LYS A 3 -4.62 -10.35 6.14
C LYS A 3 -5.10 -9.22 7.07
N ASN A 4 -5.02 -9.41 8.38
CA ASN A 4 -5.47 -8.39 9.35
C ASN A 4 -4.54 -7.18 9.33
N MET A 5 -3.23 -7.39 9.22
CA MET A 5 -2.26 -6.29 9.10
C MET A 5 -2.47 -5.47 7.83
N ALA A 6 -2.72 -6.13 6.70
CA ALA A 6 -3.06 -5.48 5.44
C ALA A 6 -4.33 -4.63 5.55
N LYS A 7 -5.40 -5.19 6.16
CA LYS A 7 -6.65 -4.46 6.40
C LYS A 7 -6.45 -3.20 7.23
N VAL A 8 -5.82 -3.32 8.41
CA VAL A 8 -5.57 -2.18 9.30
C VAL A 8 -4.68 -1.14 8.60
N ARG A 9 -3.72 -1.58 7.78
CA ARG A 9 -2.85 -0.66 7.03
C ARG A 9 -3.61 0.12 5.95
N GLY A 10 -4.55 -0.52 5.26
CA GLY A 10 -5.44 0.15 4.30
C GLY A 10 -6.36 1.17 4.99
N GLU A 11 -6.95 0.82 6.12
CA GLU A 11 -7.78 1.72 6.93
C GLU A 11 -6.99 2.94 7.41
N LEU A 12 -5.80 2.72 7.99
CA LEU A 12 -4.91 3.81 8.40
C LEU A 12 -4.51 4.72 7.24
N ALA A 13 -4.24 4.15 6.06
CA ALA A 13 -3.92 4.94 4.87
C ALA A 13 -5.10 5.82 4.42
N CYS A 14 -6.35 5.35 4.58
CA CYS A 14 -7.53 6.17 4.32
C CYS A 14 -7.60 7.38 5.26
N GLU A 15 -7.41 7.14 6.56
CA GLU A 15 -7.40 8.22 7.56
C GLU A 15 -6.31 9.25 7.28
N MET A 16 -5.11 8.80 6.91
CA MET A 16 -4.02 9.68 6.51
C MET A 16 -4.39 10.50 5.26
N TYR A 17 -4.95 9.88 4.24
CA TYR A 17 -5.38 10.58 3.02
C TYR A 17 -6.41 11.67 3.33
N ASP A 18 -7.45 11.33 4.08
CA ASP A 18 -8.51 12.27 4.48
C ASP A 18 -7.95 13.41 5.35
N ALA A 19 -7.03 13.11 6.26
CA ALA A 19 -6.38 14.12 7.09
C ALA A 19 -5.58 15.12 6.24
N ILE A 20 -4.83 14.64 5.25
CA ILE A 20 -4.06 15.52 4.38
C ILE A 20 -4.98 16.36 3.48
N ALA A 21 -6.02 15.76 2.92
CA ALA A 21 -7.00 16.50 2.12
C ALA A 21 -7.66 17.63 2.94
N ARG A 22 -8.00 17.37 4.20
CA ARG A 22 -8.51 18.40 5.12
C ARG A 22 -7.49 19.51 5.38
N LEU A 23 -6.22 19.17 5.63
CA LEU A 23 -5.16 20.16 5.84
C LEU A 23 -4.92 21.04 4.60
N GLN A 24 -5.10 20.48 3.41
CA GLN A 24 -4.99 21.21 2.14
C GLN A 24 -6.28 21.97 1.78
N GLY A 25 -7.36 21.83 2.55
CA GLY A 25 -8.66 22.41 2.22
C GLY A 25 -9.33 21.79 1.00
N ALA A 26 -8.86 20.62 0.53
CA ALA A 26 -9.39 19.92 -0.62
C ALA A 26 -10.73 19.24 -0.28
N ARG A 27 -11.74 19.43 -1.14
CA ARG A 27 -13.05 18.76 -1.02
C ARG A 27 -13.07 17.49 -1.85
N VAL A 28 -12.53 16.41 -1.30
CA VAL A 28 -12.54 15.08 -1.91
C VAL A 28 -13.50 14.14 -1.16
N PRO A 29 -14.05 13.11 -1.83
CA PRO A 29 -14.82 12.07 -1.14
C PRO A 29 -13.96 11.32 -0.12
N ALA A 30 -14.59 10.73 0.90
CA ALA A 30 -13.88 9.90 1.88
C ALA A 30 -13.04 8.81 1.20
N ALA A 31 -11.82 8.62 1.70
CA ALA A 31 -10.90 7.63 1.18
C ALA A 31 -11.43 6.20 1.39
N LYS A 32 -11.09 5.31 0.45
CA LYS A 32 -11.46 3.88 0.51
C LYS A 32 -10.21 3.00 0.43
N PRO A 33 -10.18 1.87 1.17
CA PRO A 33 -9.03 0.98 1.14
C PRO A 33 -8.84 0.35 -0.25
N ALA A 34 -7.59 0.08 -0.59
CA ALA A 34 -7.26 -0.79 -1.72
C ALA A 34 -7.53 -2.26 -1.38
N ASP A 35 -7.47 -3.10 -2.40
CA ASP A 35 -7.62 -4.54 -2.23
C ASP A 35 -6.42 -5.11 -1.46
N ILE A 36 -6.69 -6.11 -0.62
CA ILE A 36 -5.66 -6.78 0.15
C ILE A 36 -5.15 -8.00 -0.63
N PRO A 37 -3.87 -8.37 -0.45
CA PRO A 37 -3.31 -9.51 -1.15
C PRO A 37 -4.04 -10.80 -0.76
N ASP A 38 -4.33 -11.62 -1.78
CA ASP A 38 -4.96 -12.91 -1.58
C ASP A 38 -3.95 -13.94 -1.02
N TYR A 39 -4.44 -15.13 -0.68
CA TYR A 39 -3.58 -16.18 -0.15
C TYR A 39 -2.52 -16.65 -1.16
N GLY A 40 -2.88 -16.75 -2.44
CA GLY A 40 -1.96 -17.15 -3.51
C GLY A 40 -0.84 -16.14 -3.70
N GLU A 41 -1.13 -14.84 -3.61
CA GLU A 41 -0.13 -13.77 -3.68
C GLU A 41 0.81 -13.81 -2.47
N VAL A 42 0.26 -13.99 -1.27
CA VAL A 42 1.07 -14.17 -0.05
C VAL A 42 1.94 -15.41 -0.17
N ALA A 43 1.39 -16.54 -0.63
CA ALA A 43 2.12 -17.79 -0.80
C ALA A 43 3.23 -17.66 -1.85
N LYS A 44 2.97 -17.00 -2.98
CA LYS A 44 3.99 -16.71 -4.01
C LYS A 44 5.13 -15.87 -3.42
N SER A 45 4.81 -14.84 -2.65
CA SER A 45 5.83 -14.00 -1.99
C SER A 45 6.69 -14.80 -1.02
N VAL A 46 6.05 -15.60 -0.14
CA VAL A 46 6.73 -16.45 0.85
C VAL A 46 7.60 -17.50 0.16
N ASN A 47 7.07 -18.22 -0.81
CA ASN A 47 7.80 -19.27 -1.53
C ASN A 47 8.97 -18.68 -2.33
N GLY A 48 8.77 -17.53 -2.98
CA GLY A 48 9.86 -16.83 -3.67
C GLY A 48 10.99 -16.42 -2.72
N VAL A 49 10.65 -15.99 -1.50
CA VAL A 49 11.65 -15.66 -0.47
C VAL A 49 12.34 -16.90 0.07
N LEU A 50 11.65 -18.02 0.23
CA LEU A 50 12.27 -19.28 0.68
C LEU A 50 13.27 -19.83 -0.34
N VAL A 51 13.08 -19.58 -1.63
CA VAL A 51 14.09 -19.90 -2.66
C VAL A 51 15.36 -19.06 -2.47
N GLN A 52 15.23 -17.80 -2.04
CA GLN A 52 16.35 -16.88 -1.84
C GLN A 52 17.02 -17.02 -0.46
N SER A 53 16.24 -17.33 0.57
CA SER A 53 16.68 -17.53 1.96
C SER A 53 15.97 -18.77 2.52
N PRO A 54 16.56 -19.97 2.32
CA PRO A 54 16.00 -21.22 2.80
C PRO A 54 15.82 -21.28 4.32
N GLU A 55 16.64 -20.54 5.08
CA GLU A 55 16.54 -20.45 6.55
C GLU A 55 15.42 -19.51 7.01
N GLY A 56 14.68 -18.89 6.08
CA GLY A 56 13.50 -18.08 6.36
C GLY A 56 13.80 -16.70 6.97
N LYS A 57 15.05 -16.24 6.96
CA LYS A 57 15.45 -14.96 7.60
C LYS A 57 14.72 -13.75 7.03
N LEU A 58 14.32 -13.80 5.76
CA LEU A 58 13.67 -12.69 5.04
C LEU A 58 12.13 -12.77 5.02
N LEU A 59 11.52 -13.78 5.66
CA LEU A 59 10.06 -13.96 5.62
C LEU A 59 9.30 -12.79 6.26
N GLY A 60 9.82 -12.26 7.37
CA GLY A 60 9.25 -11.08 8.02
C GLY A 60 9.25 -9.85 7.10
N ASP A 61 10.34 -9.65 6.36
CA ASP A 61 10.48 -8.54 5.41
C ASP A 61 9.53 -8.67 4.21
N SER A 62 9.34 -9.89 3.71
CA SER A 62 8.37 -10.20 2.66
C SER A 62 6.95 -9.82 3.08
N VAL A 63 6.51 -10.26 4.26
CA VAL A 63 5.19 -9.90 4.80
C VAL A 63 5.09 -8.40 5.07
N SER A 64 6.14 -7.77 5.60
CA SER A 64 6.21 -6.33 5.82
C SER A 64 6.05 -5.53 4.52
N ARG A 65 6.67 -5.98 3.43
CA ARG A 65 6.52 -5.37 2.10
C ARG A 65 5.07 -5.43 1.62
N LEU A 66 4.40 -6.58 1.72
CA LEU A 66 2.99 -6.72 1.33
C LEU A 66 2.08 -5.77 2.12
N VAL A 67 2.28 -5.68 3.44
CA VAL A 67 1.50 -4.77 4.28
C VAL A 67 1.75 -3.31 3.89
N LYS A 68 3.01 -2.91 3.72
CA LYS A 68 3.37 -1.54 3.29
C LYS A 68 2.77 -1.21 1.92
N GLN A 69 2.79 -2.17 0.99
CA GLN A 69 2.25 -2.03 -0.35
C GLN A 69 0.76 -1.73 -0.31
N VAL A 70 -0.03 -2.41 0.52
CA VAL A 70 -1.48 -2.12 0.67
C VAL A 70 -1.73 -0.67 1.09
N GLY A 71 -0.89 -0.12 1.97
CA GLY A 71 -0.98 1.30 2.34
C GLY A 71 -0.66 2.22 1.17
N ALA A 72 0.38 1.93 0.40
CA ALA A 72 0.75 2.70 -0.79
C ALA A 72 -0.32 2.62 -1.88
N ASP A 73 -0.85 1.43 -2.16
CA ASP A 73 -1.91 1.19 -3.14
C ASP A 73 -3.20 1.90 -2.73
N THR A 74 -3.51 1.96 -1.43
CA THR A 74 -4.64 2.73 -0.91
C THR A 74 -4.47 4.23 -1.18
N MET A 75 -3.30 4.80 -0.89
CA MET A 75 -3.02 6.21 -1.19
C MET A 75 -3.13 6.48 -2.69
N LEU A 76 -2.52 5.62 -3.53
CA LEU A 76 -2.51 5.78 -4.98
C LEU A 76 -3.90 5.63 -5.60
N LYS A 77 -4.72 4.68 -5.12
CA LYS A 77 -6.10 4.47 -5.56
C LYS A 77 -6.94 5.73 -5.37
N ASN A 78 -6.85 6.35 -4.19
CA ASN A 78 -7.60 7.57 -3.89
C ASN A 78 -7.01 8.78 -4.65
N ALA A 79 -5.68 8.88 -4.74
CA ALA A 79 -5.03 9.93 -5.52
C ALA A 79 -5.44 9.92 -6.98
N ARG A 80 -5.48 8.75 -7.64
CA ARG A 80 -5.94 8.60 -9.03
C ARG A 80 -7.39 9.02 -9.21
N ARG A 81 -8.26 8.62 -8.28
CA ARG A 81 -9.69 9.01 -8.28
C ARG A 81 -9.84 10.53 -8.20
N ASP A 82 -9.00 11.19 -7.40
CA ASP A 82 -9.10 12.63 -7.13
C ASP A 82 -8.17 13.46 -8.03
N HIS A 83 -7.52 12.86 -9.03
CA HIS A 83 -6.53 13.49 -9.91
C HIS A 83 -5.36 14.17 -9.15
N ALA A 84 -4.99 13.59 -8.00
CA ALA A 84 -3.95 14.08 -7.09
C ALA A 84 -2.68 13.21 -7.13
N GLU A 85 -2.43 12.47 -8.22
CA GLU A 85 -1.34 11.49 -8.31
C GLU A 85 0.05 12.10 -8.08
N PHE A 86 0.23 13.37 -8.46
CA PHE A 86 1.48 14.13 -8.29
C PHE A 86 1.65 14.74 -6.90
N ALA A 87 0.57 14.89 -6.13
CA ALA A 87 0.65 15.37 -4.75
C ALA A 87 1.25 14.30 -3.82
N TRP A 88 1.02 13.01 -4.11
CA TRP A 88 1.40 11.87 -3.26
C TRP A 88 2.60 11.04 -3.73
N ILE A 89 3.47 11.59 -4.58
CA ILE A 89 4.73 10.92 -4.95
C ILE A 89 5.68 10.94 -3.74
N PRO A 90 6.01 9.78 -3.14
CA PRO A 90 7.08 9.70 -2.13
C PRO A 90 8.41 10.04 -2.81
N SER A 91 9.34 10.71 -2.11
CA SER A 91 10.62 11.07 -2.72
C SER A 91 11.32 9.82 -3.29
N GLY A 92 11.54 9.82 -4.60
CA GLY A 92 12.22 8.73 -5.32
C GLY A 92 11.37 7.86 -6.25
N ALA A 93 10.04 7.99 -6.29
CA ALA A 93 9.24 7.31 -7.32
C ALA A 93 9.24 8.13 -8.62
N ARG A 94 9.84 7.60 -9.69
CA ARG A 94 9.82 8.20 -11.04
C ARG A 94 8.65 7.62 -11.84
N VAL A 95 7.81 8.47 -12.41
CA VAL A 95 6.74 8.08 -13.34
C VAL A 95 7.33 8.04 -14.76
N PRO A 96 7.04 7.03 -15.61
CA PRO A 96 7.38 7.10 -17.03
C PRO A 96 6.60 8.26 -17.67
N SER A 97 7.29 9.11 -18.40
CA SER A 97 6.65 10.12 -19.26
C SER A 97 5.81 9.42 -20.32
N VAL A 98 4.56 9.87 -20.46
CA VAL A 98 3.69 9.57 -21.61
C VAL A 98 4.37 9.85 -22.94
#